data_AF-A0AAW7VKT1-F1
#
_entry.id   AF-A0AAW7VKT1-F1
#
_cell.length_a   1.000
_cell.length_b   1.000
_cell.length_c   1.000
_cell.angle_alpha   90.00
_cell.angle_beta   90.00
_cell.angle_gamma   90.00
#
_symmetry.space_group_name_H-M   'P 1'
#
loop_
_entity.id
_entity.type
_entity.pdbx_description
1 polymer ?
#
loop_
_entity_poly.entity_id
_entity_poly.type
_entity_poly.pdbx_seq_one_letter_code
_entity_poly.pdbx_strand_id
1 'polypeptide(L)'
;KLTVAGIEPVVVAASDDDADVQLADAIRALMDAPQIPELLFDLLDGLGKGVAVCEILWNTRNNHWVPRDYEWVDPRFLKAEKPT
;
A
#
# COMPACT_ATOMS: atom_id res chain seq x y z
N LYS A 1 -15.66 -8.26 1.25
CA LYS A 1 -14.75 -7.18 1.71
C LYS A 1 -14.18 -7.50 3.10
N LEU A 2 -15.02 -7.60 4.14
CA LEU A 2 -14.57 -7.85 5.52
C LEU A 2 -13.76 -9.15 5.72
N THR A 3 -14.13 -10.24 5.04
CA THR A 3 -13.37 -11.51 5.11
C THR A 3 -11.93 -11.39 4.60
N VAL A 4 -11.72 -10.60 3.54
CA VAL A 4 -10.39 -10.41 2.95
C VAL A 4 -9.58 -9.41 3.77
N ALA A 5 -10.23 -8.36 4.28
CA ALA A 5 -9.59 -7.36 5.14
C ALA A 5 -9.09 -7.95 6.48
N GLY A 6 -9.65 -9.08 6.92
CA GLY A 6 -9.21 -9.79 8.12
C GLY A 6 -8.04 -10.76 7.90
N ILE A 7 -7.51 -10.88 6.68
CA ILE A 7 -6.32 -11.67 6.41
C ILE A 7 -5.10 -10.84 6.77
N GLU A 8 -4.27 -11.37 7.67
CA GLU A 8 -3.02 -10.72 8.06
C GLU A 8 -2.00 -10.79 6.91
N PRO A 9 -1.51 -9.65 6.41
CA PRO A 9 -0.49 -9.64 5.37
C PRO A 9 0.85 -10.14 5.89
N VAL A 10 1.57 -10.91 5.06
CA VAL A 10 2.91 -11.42 5.40
C VAL A 10 3.93 -10.86 4.42
N VAL A 11 5.01 -10.31 4.98
CA VAL A 11 6.18 -9.83 4.22
C VAL A 11 7.31 -10.85 4.37
N VAL A 12 7.81 -11.34 3.23
CA VAL A 12 8.91 -12.31 3.14
C VAL A 12 10.07 -11.65 2.41
N ALA A 13 11.30 -11.88 2.87
CA ALA A 13 12.48 -11.40 2.17
C ALA A 13 12.63 -12.08 0.81
N ALA A 14 13.23 -11.39 -0.16
CA ALA A 14 13.44 -11.96 -1.49
C ALA A 14 14.48 -13.11 -1.47
N SER A 15 15.46 -13.01 -0.56
CA SER A 15 16.47 -14.03 -0.30
C SER A 15 16.99 -13.92 1.15
N ASP A 16 17.97 -14.76 1.49
CA ASP A 16 18.67 -14.73 2.78
C ASP A 16 19.81 -13.68 2.81
N ASP A 17 20.03 -12.92 1.74
CA ASP A 17 21.04 -11.86 1.71
C ASP A 17 20.67 -10.76 2.73
N ASP A 18 21.66 -10.27 3.48
CA ASP A 18 21.47 -9.30 4.56
C ASP A 18 20.67 -8.05 4.13
N ALA A 19 20.86 -7.60 2.87
CA ALA A 19 20.17 -6.45 2.32
C ALA A 19 18.66 -6.72 2.10
N ASP A 20 18.31 -7.91 1.63
CA ASP A 20 16.91 -8.32 1.39
C ASP A 20 16.17 -8.50 2.72
N VAL A 21 16.85 -9.05 3.73
CA VAL A 21 16.30 -9.18 5.08
C VAL A 21 16.03 -7.80 5.69
N GLN A 22 16.98 -6.87 5.62
CA GLN A 22 16.81 -5.50 6.12
C GLN A 22 15.66 -4.77 5.42
N LEU A 23 15.52 -4.94 4.10
CA LEU A 23 14.42 -4.35 3.36
C LEU A 23 13.07 -4.96 3.80
N ALA A 24 12.99 -6.28 3.95
CA ALA A 24 11.78 -6.94 4.42
C ALA A 24 11.38 -6.47 5.82
N ASP A 25 12.33 -6.30 6.73
CA ASP A 25 12.09 -5.77 8.08
C ASP A 25 11.57 -4.33 8.06
N ALA A 26 12.13 -3.48 7.18
CA ALA A 26 11.63 -2.12 7.00
C ALA A 26 10.18 -2.09 6.50
N ILE A 27 9.82 -3.01 5.58
CA ILE A 27 8.45 -3.14 5.10
C ILE A 27 7.52 -3.73 6.17
N ARG A 28 7.96 -4.71 6.99
CA ARG A 28 7.18 -5.20 8.14
C ARG A 28 6.84 -4.07 9.10
N ALA A 29 7.81 -3.24 9.45
CA ALA A 29 7.58 -2.07 10.30
C ALA A 29 6.60 -1.06 9.67
N LEU A 30 6.61 -0.91 8.33
CA LEU A 30 5.62 -0.09 7.63
C LEU A 30 4.21 -0.71 7.71
N MET A 31 4.10 -2.04 7.64
CA MET A 31 2.82 -2.76 7.71
C MET A 31 2.14 -2.65 9.09
N ASP A 32 2.90 -2.37 10.15
CA ASP A 32 2.37 -2.12 11.51
C ASP A 32 1.74 -0.73 11.67
N ALA A 33 1.84 0.13 10.66
CA ALA A 33 1.35 1.49 10.75
C ALA A 33 -0.21 1.54 10.76
N PRO A 34 -0.82 2.42 11.57
CA PRO A 34 -2.27 2.43 11.80
C PRO A 34 -3.10 2.72 10.55
N GLN A 35 -2.52 3.33 9.52
CA GLN A 35 -3.17 3.62 8.25
C GLN A 35 -3.26 2.41 7.30
N ILE A 36 -2.52 1.33 7.56
CA ILE A 36 -2.48 0.15 6.67
C ILE A 36 -3.83 -0.59 6.58
N PRO A 37 -4.55 -0.85 7.70
CA PRO A 37 -5.87 -1.45 7.62
C PRO A 37 -6.87 -0.65 6.76
N GLU A 38 -6.84 0.68 6.87
CA GLU A 38 -7.70 1.58 6.08
C GLU A 38 -7.31 1.56 4.60
N LEU A 39 -6.01 1.66 4.29
CA LEU A 39 -5.48 1.50 2.93
C LEU A 39 -5.94 0.18 2.28
N LEU A 40 -5.77 -0.94 2.97
CA LEU A 40 -6.20 -2.25 2.45
C LEU A 40 -7.71 -2.29 2.24
N PHE A 41 -8.47 -1.71 3.17
CA PHE A 41 -9.92 -1.61 3.01
C PHE A 41 -10.30 -0.78 1.78
N ASP A 42 -9.67 0.36 1.55
CA ASP A 42 -9.95 1.21 0.38
C ASP A 42 -9.57 0.54 -0.93
N LEU A 43 -8.43 -0.15 -0.99
CA LEU A 43 -8.01 -0.91 -2.16
C LEU A 43 -8.96 -2.08 -2.48
N LEU A 44 -9.58 -2.69 -1.46
CA LEU A 44 -10.55 -3.76 -1.65
C LEU A 44 -11.86 -3.30 -2.33
N ASP A 45 -12.14 -1.99 -2.45
CA ASP A 45 -13.23 -1.51 -3.30
C ASP A 45 -13.04 -1.86 -4.78
N GLY A 46 -11.79 -2.07 -5.21
CA GLY A 46 -11.46 -2.47 -6.58
C GLY A 46 -12.09 -3.79 -6.97
N LEU A 47 -12.34 -4.70 -6.01
CA LEU A 47 -13.02 -5.97 -6.28
C LEU A 47 -14.48 -5.78 -6.76
N GLY A 48 -15.15 -4.72 -6.31
CA GLY A 48 -16.54 -4.43 -6.68
C GLY A 48 -16.66 -3.41 -7.81
N LYS A 49 -15.77 -2.42 -7.85
CA LYS A 49 -15.80 -1.30 -8.80
C LYS A 49 -14.94 -1.51 -10.04
N GLY A 50 -14.12 -2.57 -10.06
CA GLY A 50 -13.14 -2.85 -11.12
C GLY A 50 -11.81 -2.10 -10.97
N VAL A 51 -11.80 -0.96 -10.26
CA VAL A 51 -10.59 -0.19 -9.95
C VAL A 51 -10.72 0.50 -8.60
N ALA A 52 -9.63 0.55 -7.84
CA ALA A 52 -9.44 1.39 -6.68
C ALA A 52 -7.98 1.86 -6.67
N VAL A 53 -7.76 3.11 -6.26
CA VAL A 53 -6.44 3.74 -6.21
C VAL A 53 -6.34 4.51 -4.90
N CYS A 54 -5.19 4.42 -4.26
CA CYS A 54 -4.83 5.26 -3.13
C CYS A 54 -3.52 5.99 -3.46
N GLU A 55 -3.46 7.29 -3.17
CA GLU A 55 -2.25 8.10 -3.27
C GLU A 55 -1.38 7.91 -2.02
N ILE A 56 -0.09 7.71 -2.21
CA ILE A 56 0.87 7.67 -1.10
C ILE A 56 1.35 9.09 -0.82
N LEU A 57 1.06 9.60 0.38
CA LEU A 57 1.57 10.90 0.83
C LEU A 57 2.93 10.71 1.47
N TRP A 58 4.00 11.06 0.75
CA TRP A 58 5.38 10.85 1.22
C TRP A 58 5.85 11.93 2.21
N ASN A 59 6.50 11.51 3.29
CA ASN A 59 7.39 12.36 4.07
C ASN A 59 8.82 12.24 3.52
N THR A 60 9.29 13.31 2.90
CA THR A 60 10.60 13.39 2.23
C THR A 60 11.65 14.16 3.03
N ARG A 61 11.33 14.54 4.27
CA ARG A 61 12.21 15.41 5.11
C ARG A 61 13.36 14.68 5.79
N ASN A 62 13.29 13.35 5.87
CA ASN A 62 14.32 12.51 6.48
C ASN A 62 15.27 11.95 5.40
N ASN A 63 16.38 11.32 5.83
CA ASN A 63 17.29 10.62 4.91
C ASN A 63 16.62 9.54 4.06
N HIS A 64 15.46 9.05 4.49
CA HIS A 64 14.67 8.04 3.81
C HIS A 64 13.25 8.54 3.65
N TRP A 65 12.67 8.31 2.47
CA TRP A 65 11.26 8.62 2.23
C TRP A 65 10.41 7.57 2.93
N VAL A 66 9.46 8.02 3.73
CA VAL A 66 8.50 7.15 4.41
C VAL A 66 7.09 7.62 4.09
N PRO A 67 6.12 6.72 3.86
CA PRO A 67 4.73 7.09 3.77
C PRO A 67 4.30 7.78 5.06
N ARG A 68 3.78 9.00 4.94
CA ARG A 68 3.11 9.69 6.05
C ARG A 68 1.67 9.21 6.16
N ASP A 69 1.01 9.05 5.01
CA ASP A 69 -0.41 8.68 4.94
C ASP A 69 -0.76 8.09 3.57
N TYR A 70 -1.98 7.56 3.44
CA TYR A 70 -2.57 7.10 2.18
C TYR A 70 -3.97 7.67 1.99
N GLU A 71 -4.22 8.28 0.84
CA GLU A 71 -5.50 8.91 0.55
C GLU A 71 -6.23 8.19 -0.60
N TRP A 72 -7.49 7.81 -0.38
CA TRP A 72 -8.31 7.23 -1.44
C TRP A 72 -8.52 8.23 -2.58
N VAL A 73 -8.28 7.79 -3.82
CA VAL A 73 -8.49 8.60 -5.02
C VAL A 73 -9.87 8.29 -5.60
N ASP A 74 -10.73 9.32 -5.66
CA ASP A 74 -12.04 9.19 -6.26
C ASP A 74 -11.93 8.77 -7.75
N PRO A 75 -12.56 7.66 -8.16
CA PRO A 75 -12.52 7.18 -9.54
C PRO A 75 -12.96 8.22 -10.59
N ARG A 76 -13.74 9.24 -10.21
CA ARG A 76 -14.13 10.34 -11.10
C ARG A 76 -12.94 11.18 -11.58
N PHE A 77 -11.81 11.16 -10.86
CA PHE A 77 -10.57 11.82 -11.26
C PHE A 77 -9.66 10.93 -12.11
N LEU A 78 -9.98 9.64 -12.23
CA LEU A 78 -9.22 8.69 -13.02
C LEU A 78 -9.76 8.62 -14.45
N LYS A 79 -8.84 8.62 -15.41
CA LYS A 79 -9.17 8.40 -16.82
C LYS A 79 -8.19 7.38 -17.38
N ALA A 80 -8.71 6.29 -17.92
CA ALA A 80 -7.89 5.32 -18.64
C ALA A 80 -7.14 6.03 -19.77
N GLU A 81 -5.85 5.74 -19.90
CA GLU A 81 -5.07 6.16 -21.05
C GLU A 81 -5.69 5.54 -22.31
N LYS A 82 -5.80 6.32 -23.39
CA LYS A 82 -6.33 5.80 -24.66
C LYS A 82 -5.22 4.97 -25.31
N PRO A 83 -5.51 3.77 -25.82
CA PRO A 83 -4.52 3.00 -26.57
C PRO A 83 -4.09 3.79 -27.81
N THR A 84 -2.78 3.87 -28.02
CA THR A 84 -2.11 4.50 -29.16
C THR A 84 -2.21 3.65 -30.42
#